data_AF-A0A317YLE5-F1
#
_entry.id   AF-A0A317YLE5-F1
#
_cell.length_a   1.000
_cell.length_b   1.000
_cell.length_c   1.000
_cell.angle_alpha   90.00
_cell.angle_beta   90.00
_cell.angle_gamma   90.00
#
_symmetry.space_group_name_H-M   'P 1'
#
loop_
_entity.id
_entity.type
_entity.pdbx_description
1 polymer ?
#
loop_
_entity_poly.entity_id
_entity_poly.type
_entity_poly.pdbx_seq_one_letter_code
_entity_poly.pdbx_strand_id
1 'polypeptide(L)'
;ALQHFEGTILFVSHDRYFINQLANKVFYLTIDGGKMYLGDYQYYIEKVEEAEALKAHQEEQSVNVQAHEKSMEQSSYHNQKEQRREQRKLERQISECENEIETLETT
;
A
#
# COMPACT_ATOMS: atom_id res chain seq x y z
N ALA A 1 41.14 -15.21 22.74
CA ALA A 1 41.76 -13.97 23.26
C ALA A 1 40.79 -12.80 23.25
N LEU A 2 40.22 -12.42 22.09
CA LEU A 2 39.35 -11.23 21.98
C LEU A 2 38.01 -11.31 22.75
N GLN A 3 37.45 -12.51 22.96
CA GLN A 3 36.22 -12.68 23.74
C GLN A 3 36.34 -12.28 25.23
N HIS A 4 37.55 -12.23 25.78
CA HIS A 4 37.80 -11.86 27.18
C HIS A 4 38.36 -10.43 27.31
N PHE A 5 38.27 -9.63 26.26
CA PHE A 5 38.70 -8.24 26.30
C PHE A 5 37.65 -7.41 27.05
N GLU A 6 38.05 -6.74 28.12
CA GLU A 6 37.12 -5.98 28.99
C GLU A 6 36.67 -4.63 28.40
N GLY A 7 37.21 -4.23 27.24
CA GLY A 7 36.83 -2.99 26.55
C GLY A 7 35.83 -3.18 25.41
N THR A 8 35.45 -2.07 24.78
CA THR A 8 34.60 -2.10 23.58
C THR A 8 35.46 -2.31 22.33
N ILE A 9 35.09 -3.29 21.51
CA ILE A 9 35.71 -3.52 20.20
C ILE A 9 34.71 -3.14 19.12
N LEU A 10 35.14 -2.28 18.19
CA LEU A 10 34.46 -2.03 16.94
C LEU A 10 35.27 -2.70 15.82
N PHE A 11 34.61 -3.51 15.01
CA PHE A 11 35.26 -4.22 13.91
C PHE A 11 34.33 -4.30 12.70
N VAL A 12 34.93 -4.50 11.53
CA VAL A 12 34.24 -4.82 10.28
C VAL A 12 34.87 -6.10 9.76
N SER A 13 34.05 -7.12 9.52
CA SER A 13 34.48 -8.41 8.99
C SER A 13 33.49 -8.89 7.94
N HIS A 14 33.97 -9.72 7.02
CA HIS A 14 33.12 -10.46 6.08
C HIS A 14 32.85 -11.90 6.55
N ASP A 15 33.53 -12.36 7.60
CA ASP A 15 33.34 -13.71 8.15
C ASP A 15 32.16 -13.71 9.14
N ARG A 16 31.09 -14.40 8.76
CA ARG A 16 29.88 -14.53 9.56
C ARG A 16 30.11 -15.25 10.89
N TYR A 17 31.00 -16.25 10.93
CA TYR A 17 31.27 -16.97 12.18
C TYR A 17 31.98 -16.07 13.19
N PHE A 18 32.90 -15.23 12.72
CA PHE A 18 33.57 -14.24 13.56
C PHE A 18 32.58 -13.19 14.11
N ILE A 19 31.71 -12.65 13.24
CA ILE A 19 30.71 -11.67 13.64
C ILE A 19 29.75 -12.30 14.66
N ASN A 20 29.21 -13.49 14.38
CA ASN A 20 28.29 -14.17 15.27
C ASN A 20 28.89 -14.45 16.66
N GLN A 21 30.17 -14.79 16.74
CA GLN A 21 30.82 -15.15 18.01
C GLN A 21 31.23 -13.95 18.88
N LEU A 22 31.34 -12.74 18.31
CA LEU A 22 31.88 -11.57 19.00
C LEU A 22 30.94 -10.37 19.04
N ALA A 23 30.03 -10.23 18.06
CA ALA A 23 29.12 -9.10 17.98
C ALA A 23 27.94 -9.27 18.95
N ASN A 24 27.75 -8.26 19.80
CA ASN A 24 26.56 -8.09 20.65
C ASN A 24 25.63 -6.98 20.15
N LYS A 25 26.09 -6.21 19.16
CA LYS A 25 25.37 -5.15 18.47
C LYS A 25 25.84 -5.13 17.02
N VAL A 26 24.90 -4.95 16.10
CA VAL A 26 25.21 -4.80 14.67
C VAL A 26 24.86 -3.40 14.22
N PHE A 27 25.83 -2.70 13.64
CA PHE A 27 25.60 -1.41 13.01
C PHE A 27 25.51 -1.60 11.49
N TYR A 28 24.31 -1.47 10.97
CA TYR A 28 24.03 -1.57 9.54
C TYR A 28 24.13 -0.18 8.91
N LEU A 29 24.96 -0.05 7.88
CA LEU A 29 25.21 1.20 7.17
C LEU A 29 24.53 1.14 5.79
N THR A 30 23.70 2.13 5.50
CA THR A 30 23.12 2.41 4.19
C THR A 30 23.66 3.73 3.65
N ILE A 31 23.33 4.03 2.39
CA ILE A 31 23.68 5.31 1.76
C ILE A 31 23.04 6.48 2.51
N ASP A 32 21.84 6.30 3.06
CA ASP A 32 21.05 7.34 3.73
C ASP A 32 21.34 7.48 5.23
N GLY A 33 22.17 6.59 5.81
CA GLY A 33 22.51 6.64 7.22
C GLY A 33 22.88 5.28 7.81
N GLY A 34 22.80 5.15 9.13
CA GLY A 34 23.10 3.90 9.83
C GLY A 34 22.01 3.54 10.84
N LYS A 35 21.75 2.24 10.99
CA LYS A 35 20.81 1.70 11.98
C LYS A 35 21.54 0.72 12.89
N MET A 36 21.35 0.89 14.19
CA MET A 36 21.89 -0.03 15.19
C MET A 36 20.84 -1.07 15.57
N TYR A 37 21.26 -2.33 15.57
CA TYR A 37 20.50 -3.47 16.04
C TYR A 37 21.14 -3.96 17.33
N LEU A 38 20.37 -3.99 18.42
CA LEU A 38 20.79 -4.55 19.70
C LEU A 38 20.55 -6.05 19.69
N GLY A 39 21.60 -6.80 19.43
CA GLY A 39 21.56 -8.24 19.28
C GLY A 39 22.77 -8.73 18.50
N ASP A 40 22.90 -10.05 18.43
CA ASP A 40 23.88 -10.69 17.56
C ASP A 40 23.53 -10.50 16.08
N TYR A 41 24.32 -11.11 15.22
CA TYR A 41 24.09 -11.01 13.78
C TYR A 41 22.89 -11.81 13.30
N GLN A 42 22.51 -12.90 13.98
CA GLN A 42 21.30 -13.64 13.63
C GLN A 42 20.05 -12.78 13.85
N TYR A 43 20.00 -12.09 15.00
CA TYR A 43 18.95 -11.12 15.30
C TYR A 43 18.87 -10.01 14.25
N TYR A 44 20.02 -9.51 13.78
CA TYR A 44 20.05 -8.52 12.69
C TYR A 44 19.40 -9.06 11.41
N ILE A 45 19.72 -10.29 11.00
CA ILE A 45 19.16 -10.91 9.79
C ILE A 45 17.63 -11.04 9.91
N GLU A 46 17.14 -11.57 11.04
CA GLU A 46 15.70 -11.69 11.30
C GLU A 46 14.98 -10.35 11.20
N LYS A 47 15.58 -9.28 11.74
CA LYS A 47 14.99 -7.93 11.67
C LYS A 47 15.03 -7.31 10.28
N VAL A 48 15.98 -7.70 9.44
CA VAL A 48 15.99 -7.28 8.04
C VAL A 48 14.89 -8.00 7.27
N GLU A 49 14.78 -9.32 7.42
CA GLU A 49 13.75 -10.13 6.77
C GLU A 49 12.33 -9.69 7.19
N GLU A 50 12.10 -9.43 8.48
CA GLU A 50 10.83 -8.91 8.98
C GLU A 50 10.48 -7.56 8.34
N ALA A 51 11.46 -6.66 8.22
CA ALA A 51 11.27 -5.36 7.61
C ALA A 51 10.98 -5.43 6.10
N GLU A 52 11.61 -6.38 5.40
CA GLU A 52 11.37 -6.62 3.97
C GLU A 52 9.97 -7.21 3.73
N ALA A 53 9.55 -8.19 4.54
CA ALA A 53 8.22 -8.77 4.46
C ALA A 53 7.11 -7.74 4.73
N LEU A 54 7.30 -6.87 5.72
CA LEU A 54 6.38 -5.75 6.01
C LEU A 54 6.26 -4.79 4.83
N LYS A 55 7.37 -4.46 4.16
CA LYS A 55 7.34 -3.58 2.98
C LYS A 55 6.59 -4.23 1.82
N ALA A 56 6.85 -5.51 1.54
CA ALA A 56 6.16 -6.23 0.48
C ALA A 56 4.62 -6.24 0.70
N HIS A 57 4.17 -6.51 1.92
CA HIS A 57 2.74 -6.46 2.25
C HIS A 57 2.13 -5.06 2.14
N GLN A 58 2.87 -4.01 2.50
CA GLN A 58 2.39 -2.62 2.33
C GLN A 58 2.25 -2.25 0.87
N GLU A 59 3.21 -2.66 0.02
CA GLU A 59 3.15 -2.44 -1.42
C GLU A 59 1.94 -3.13 -2.04
N GLU A 60 1.71 -4.42 -1.73
CA GLU A 60 0.54 -5.17 -2.20
C GLU A 60 -0.79 -4.53 -1.79
N GLN A 61 -0.90 -4.08 -0.54
CA GLN A 61 -2.10 -3.40 -0.05
C GLN A 61 -2.32 -2.06 -0.77
N SER A 62 -1.27 -1.26 -0.96
CA SER A 62 -1.38 0.03 -1.65
C SER A 62 -1.83 -0.11 -3.11
N VAL A 63 -1.34 -1.14 -3.81
CA VAL A 63 -1.74 -1.43 -5.19
C VAL A 63 -3.22 -1.85 -5.27
N ASN A 64 -3.67 -2.68 -4.34
CA ASN A 64 -5.05 -3.14 -4.29
C ASN A 64 -6.04 -2.00 -3.97
N VAL A 65 -5.70 -1.13 -3.03
CA VAL A 65 -6.52 0.05 -2.70
C VAL A 65 -6.64 0.98 -3.90
N GLN A 66 -5.55 1.30 -4.60
CA GLN A 66 -5.58 2.15 -5.79
C GLN A 66 -6.38 1.52 -6.95
N ALA A 67 -6.30 0.21 -7.13
CA ALA A 67 -7.08 -0.51 -8.13
C ALA A 67 -8.59 -0.48 -7.81
N HIS A 68 -8.95 -0.63 -6.53
CA HIS A 68 -10.33 -0.58 -6.06
C HIS A 68 -10.93 0.83 -6.15
N GLU A 69 -10.16 1.88 -5.86
CA GLU A 69 -10.60 3.26 -6.03
C GLU A 69 -10.90 3.59 -7.50
N LYS A 70 -10.01 3.20 -8.42
CA LYS A 70 -10.23 3.40 -9.87
C LYS A 70 -11.44 2.64 -10.39
N SER A 71 -11.68 1.41 -9.93
CA SER A 71 -12.85 0.63 -10.37
C SER A 71 -14.16 1.20 -9.82
N MET A 72 -14.17 1.70 -8.58
CA MET A 72 -15.31 2.40 -7.99
C MET A 72 -15.62 3.71 -8.73
N GLU A 73 -14.61 4.48 -9.11
CA GLU A 73 -14.78 5.75 -9.85
C GLU A 73 -15.32 5.52 -11.27
N GLN A 74 -14.87 4.46 -11.95
CA GLN A 74 -15.40 4.08 -13.26
C GLN A 74 -16.84 3.58 -13.18
N SER A 75 -17.17 2.78 -12.17
CA SER A 75 -18.53 2.28 -11.93
C SER A 75 -19.50 3.41 -11.58
N SER A 76 -19.08 4.35 -10.72
CA SER A 76 -19.92 5.50 -10.35
C SER A 76 -20.21 6.40 -11.54
N TYR A 77 -19.21 6.67 -12.40
CA TYR A 77 -19.41 7.43 -13.64
C TYR A 77 -20.38 6.73 -14.60
N HIS A 78 -20.27 5.41 -14.76
CA HIS A 78 -21.16 4.64 -15.61
C HIS A 78 -22.61 4.68 -15.09
N ASN A 79 -22.80 4.44 -13.79
CA ASN A 79 -24.11 4.51 -13.14
C ASN A 79 -24.75 5.90 -13.27
N GLN A 80 -23.98 6.96 -13.08
CA GLN A 80 -24.48 8.33 -13.22
C GLN A 80 -24.88 8.66 -14.66
N LYS A 81 -24.16 8.12 -15.65
CA LYS A 81 -24.49 8.27 -17.07
C LYS A 81 -25.79 7.55 -17.43
N GLU A 82 -25.97 6.32 -16.94
CA GLU A 82 -27.19 5.52 -17.18
C GLU A 82 -28.41 6.18 -16.52
N GLN A 83 -28.31 6.61 -15.25
CA GLN A 83 -29.39 7.34 -14.56
C GLN A 83 -29.82 8.60 -15.32
N ARG A 84 -28.85 9.38 -15.83
CA ARG A 84 -29.16 10.59 -16.62
C ARG A 84 -29.84 10.25 -17.95
N ARG A 85 -29.56 9.09 -18.54
CA ARG A 85 -30.21 8.62 -19.77
C ARG A 85 -31.65 8.20 -19.50
N GLU A 86 -31.88 7.46 -18.43
CA GLU A 86 -33.22 7.05 -18.00
C GLU A 86 -34.10 8.25 -17.67
N GLN A 87 -33.55 9.23 -16.93
CA GLN A 87 -34.27 10.45 -16.59
C GLN A 87 -34.78 11.19 -17.84
N ARG A 88 -33.92 11.39 -18.84
CA ARG A 88 -34.34 12.04 -20.10
C ARG A 88 -35.40 11.25 -20.87
N LYS A 89 -35.38 9.92 -20.77
CA LYS A 89 -36.38 9.07 -21.41
C LYS A 89 -37.73 9.25 -20.73
N LEU A 90 -37.76 9.25 -19.39
CA LEU A 90 -38.97 9.53 -18.61
C LEU A 90 -39.52 10.93 -18.91
N GLU A 91 -38.66 11.95 -18.91
CA GLU A 91 -39.06 13.34 -19.20
C GLU A 91 -39.71 13.49 -20.58
N ARG A 92 -39.19 12.79 -21.60
CA ARG A 92 -39.81 12.76 -22.93
C ARG A 92 -41.19 12.11 -22.91
N GLN A 93 -41.34 10.98 -22.22
CA GLN A 93 -42.63 10.28 -22.12
C GLN A 93 -43.67 11.13 -21.38
N ILE A 94 -43.25 11.86 -20.33
CA ILE A 94 -44.12 12.80 -19.63
C ILE A 94 -44.57 13.90 -20.58
N SER A 95 -43.64 14.52 -21.31
CA SER A 95 -43.95 15.57 -22.27
C SER A 95 -44.89 15.09 -23.39
N GLU A 96 -44.69 13.87 -23.90
CA GLU A 96 -45.60 13.26 -24.88
C GLU A 96 -47.02 13.07 -24.30
N CYS A 97 -47.14 12.50 -23.09
CA CYS A 97 -48.42 12.37 -22.40
C CYS A 97 -49.10 13.72 -22.14
N GLU A 98 -48.35 14.74 -21.72
CA GLU A 98 -48.89 16.09 -21.48
C GLU A 98 -49.48 16.69 -22.76
N ASN A 99 -48.78 16.56 -23.89
CA ASN A 99 -49.30 16.99 -25.19
C ASN A 99 -50.56 16.20 -25.60
N GLU A 100 -50.59 14.88 -25.37
CA GLU A 100 -51.77 14.06 -25.66
C GLU A 100 -52.98 14.52 -24.85
N ILE A 101 -52.81 14.79 -23.54
CA ILE A 101 -53.87 15.31 -22.69
C ILE A 101 -54.37 16.67 -23.21
N GLU A 102 -53.46 17.59 -23.54
CA GLU A 102 -53.83 18.90 -24.07
C GLU A 102 -54.68 18.79 -25.34
N THR A 103 -54.30 17.90 -26.28
CA THR A 103 -55.09 17.67 -27.49
C THR A 103 -56.49 17.12 -27.22
N LEU A 104 -56.62 16.24 -26.22
CA LEU A 104 -57.90 15.64 -25.83
C LEU A 104 -58.79 16.62 -25.06
N GLU A 105 -58.23 17.56 -24.30
CA GLU A 105 -59.01 18.60 -23.59
C GLU A 105 -59.47 19.72 -24.52
N THR A 106 -58.74 19.98 -25.61
CA THR A 106 -59.07 21.06 -26.56
C THR A 106 -60.06 20.61 -27.66
N THR A 107 -60.34 19.30 -27.78
CA THR A 107 -61.26 18.68 -28.76
C THR A 107 -62.63 18.40 -28.14
#